data_AF-A0A075AF63-F1
#
_entry.id   AF-A0A075AF63-F1
#
_cell.length_a   1.000
_cell.length_b   1.000
_cell.length_c   1.000
_cell.angle_alpha   90.00
_cell.angle_beta   90.00
_cell.angle_gamma   90.00
#
_symmetry.space_group_name_H-M   'P 1'
#
loop_
_entity.id
_entity.type
_entity.pdbx_description
1 polymer ?
#
loop_
_entity_poly.entity_id
_entity_poly.type
_entity_poly.pdbx_seq_one_letter_code
_entity_poly.pdbx_strand_id
1 'polypeptide(L)'
;MGSASGKVYVQFDNFCEDKTYEDIALEKFGCDLKGTVLCPENETSITCLNGGACALYLKDLEDVCEQKCRCTPDYIGKYCHLYNGFLNATVGLMVGILLAIILTVFIVIIVWYC
;
A
#
# COMPACT_ATOMS: atom_id res chain seq x y z
N MET A 1 -17.85 -4.66 -13.65
CA MET A 1 -16.58 -5.25 -14.11
C MET A 1 -15.88 -5.83 -12.89
N GLY A 2 -16.00 -7.15 -12.70
CA GLY A 2 -15.48 -7.84 -11.52
C GLY A 2 -13.99 -8.11 -11.64
N SER A 3 -13.24 -7.79 -10.59
CA SER A 3 -11.81 -8.06 -10.46
C SER A 3 -11.60 -9.57 -10.22
N ALA A 4 -11.06 -10.26 -11.22
CA ALA A 4 -10.67 -11.66 -11.11
C ALA A 4 -9.38 -11.76 -10.28
N SER A 5 -9.54 -11.98 -8.97
CA SER A 5 -8.44 -12.37 -8.09
C SER A 5 -8.03 -13.79 -8.44
N GLY A 6 -6.93 -13.94 -9.18
CA GLY A 6 -6.36 -15.23 -9.54
C GLY A 6 -5.91 -16.00 -8.31
N LYS A 7 -6.74 -16.94 -7.83
CA LYS A 7 -6.37 -17.91 -6.80
C LYS A 7 -5.59 -19.06 -7.45
N VAL A 8 -4.33 -19.21 -7.09
CA VAL A 8 -3.52 -20.38 -7.46
C VAL A 8 -3.65 -21.39 -6.32
N TYR A 9 -4.18 -22.58 -6.63
CA TYR A 9 -4.31 -23.68 -5.67
C TYR A 9 -3.15 -24.66 -5.87
N VAL A 10 -2.38 -24.91 -4.81
CA VAL A 10 -1.31 -25.92 -4.80
C VAL A 10 -1.73 -27.02 -3.82
N GLN A 11 -1.81 -28.26 -4.30
CA GLN A 11 -2.26 -29.42 -3.52
C GLN A 11 -1.03 -30.12 -2.90
N PHE A 12 -0.98 -30.21 -1.56
CA PHE A 12 -0.03 -31.05 -0.84
C PHE A 12 -0.80 -32.15 -0.08
N ASP A 13 -0.27 -33.37 -0.11
CA ASP A 13 -0.85 -34.56 0.49
C ASP A 13 -1.21 -34.37 1.99
N ASN A 14 -2.51 -34.51 2.28
CA ASN A 14 -3.09 -35.00 3.53
C ASN A 14 -3.03 -34.17 4.84
N PHE A 15 -3.01 -32.84 4.82
CA PHE A 15 -3.42 -32.05 6.01
C PHE A 15 -4.01 -30.70 5.59
N CYS A 16 -5.32 -30.48 5.82
CA CYS A 16 -5.97 -29.18 5.58
C CYS A 16 -5.80 -28.27 6.79
N GLU A 17 -4.61 -27.70 6.96
CA GLU A 17 -4.47 -26.43 7.66
C GLU A 17 -4.59 -25.31 6.62
N ASP A 18 -5.47 -24.34 6.89
CA ASP A 18 -5.69 -23.15 6.05
C ASP A 18 -4.49 -22.20 6.22
N LYS A 19 -3.33 -22.60 5.70
CA LYS A 19 -2.12 -21.78 5.67
C LYS A 19 -2.16 -20.93 4.41
N THR A 20 -2.11 -19.62 4.61
CA THR A 20 -2.06 -18.65 3.52
C THR A 20 -0.71 -18.79 2.80
N TYR A 21 -0.64 -18.47 1.50
CA TYR A 21 0.64 -18.45 0.77
C TYR A 21 1.72 -17.61 1.49
N GLU A 22 1.30 -16.55 2.18
CA GLU A 22 2.13 -15.71 3.06
C GLU A 22 2.84 -16.51 4.17
N ASP A 23 2.13 -17.43 4.82
CA ASP A 23 2.68 -18.23 5.93
C ASP A 23 3.73 -19.23 5.42
N ILE A 24 3.47 -19.82 4.24
CA ILE A 24 4.40 -20.75 3.58
C ILE A 24 5.62 -20.00 3.06
N ALA A 25 5.44 -18.79 2.53
CA ALA A 25 6.54 -17.95 2.04
C ALA A 25 7.49 -17.55 3.17
N LEU A 26 6.94 -17.19 4.33
CA LEU A 26 7.73 -16.89 5.51
C LEU A 26 8.55 -18.10 5.97
N GLU A 27 7.94 -19.29 6.02
CA GLU A 27 8.57 -20.54 6.48
C GLU A 27 9.65 -21.04 5.48
N LYS A 28 9.44 -20.87 4.17
CA LYS A 28 10.37 -21.34 3.12
C LYS A 28 11.48 -20.36 2.76
N PHE A 29 11.15 -19.07 2.65
CA PHE A 29 12.05 -18.06 2.09
C PHE A 29 12.55 -17.05 3.13
N GLY A 30 11.94 -17.00 4.32
CA GLY A 30 12.33 -16.07 5.38
C GLY A 30 11.91 -14.61 5.12
N CYS A 31 11.02 -14.37 4.16
CA CYS A 31 10.42 -13.06 3.89
C CYS A 31 8.95 -13.20 3.51
N ASP A 32 8.20 -12.11 3.59
CA ASP A 32 6.75 -12.08 3.44
C ASP A 32 6.33 -10.84 2.64
N LEU A 33 5.18 -10.89 1.98
CA LEU A 33 4.58 -9.80 1.22
C LEU A 33 4.25 -8.58 2.10
N LYS A 34 4.08 -8.77 3.42
CA LYS A 34 3.80 -7.68 4.37
C LYS A 34 5.05 -7.01 4.93
N GLY A 35 6.24 -7.57 4.72
CA GLY A 35 7.48 -7.05 5.32
C GLY A 35 7.46 -7.16 6.85
N THR A 36 7.05 -8.33 7.36
CA THR A 36 7.06 -8.64 8.80
C THR A 36 8.47 -8.89 9.31
N VAL A 37 9.36 -9.39 8.45
CA VAL A 37 10.76 -9.67 8.78
C VAL A 37 11.60 -8.42 8.58
N LEU A 38 12.32 -8.00 9.63
CA LEU A 38 13.22 -6.86 9.58
C LEU A 38 14.51 -7.21 8.83
N CYS A 39 15.06 -6.23 8.11
CA CYS A 39 16.38 -6.40 7.50
C CYS A 39 17.46 -6.57 8.58
N PRO A 40 18.46 -7.43 8.37
CA PRO A 40 19.62 -7.52 9.25
C PRO A 40 20.41 -6.20 9.20
N GLU A 41 20.82 -5.68 10.37
CA GLU A 41 21.48 -4.37 10.53
C GLU A 41 22.79 -4.24 9.72
N ASN A 42 23.43 -5.36 9.40
CA ASN A 42 24.71 -5.40 8.69
C ASN A 42 24.59 -5.38 7.16
N GLU A 43 23.38 -5.59 6.61
CA GLU A 43 23.16 -5.70 5.16
C GLU A 43 22.14 -4.70 4.62
N THR A 44 21.76 -3.69 5.41
CA THR A 44 20.83 -2.65 4.96
C THR A 44 21.48 -1.76 3.90
N SER A 45 21.11 -1.99 2.65
CA SER A 45 21.48 -1.16 1.50
C SER A 45 20.56 0.06 1.32
N ILE A 46 19.43 0.06 2.03
CA ILE A 46 18.34 1.02 1.90
C ILE A 46 18.15 1.82 3.19
N THR A 47 18.07 3.15 3.06
CA THR A 47 17.75 4.06 4.16
C THR A 47 16.27 4.43 4.12
N CYS A 48 15.56 4.13 5.21
CA CYS A 48 14.15 4.49 5.38
C CYS A 48 14.03 5.79 6.17
N LEU A 49 13.23 6.74 5.68
CA LEU A 49 13.03 8.05 6.30
C LEU A 49 11.78 8.05 7.20
N ASN A 50 11.62 9.10 8.00
CA ASN A 50 10.39 9.39 8.76
C ASN A 50 9.88 8.24 9.64
N GLY A 51 10.81 7.53 10.30
CA GLY A 51 10.48 6.41 11.17
C GLY A 51 10.09 5.11 10.43
N GLY A 52 10.31 5.05 9.12
CA GLY A 52 10.20 3.79 8.37
C GLY A 52 11.29 2.79 8.79
N ALA A 53 10.95 1.51 8.76
CA ALA A 53 11.87 0.42 9.06
C ALA A 53 12.21 -0.38 7.78
N CYS A 54 13.44 -0.88 7.67
CA CYS A 54 13.78 -1.80 6.59
C CYS A 54 13.16 -3.17 6.88
N ALA A 55 12.44 -3.71 5.90
CA ALA A 55 11.89 -5.05 5.95
C ALA A 55 12.17 -5.83 4.66
N LEU A 56 12.19 -7.16 4.79
CA LEU A 56 12.37 -8.08 3.68
C LEU A 56 11.00 -8.44 3.10
N TYR A 57 10.83 -8.13 1.82
CA TYR A 57 9.63 -8.44 1.06
C TYR A 57 9.91 -9.58 0.09
N LEU A 58 8.93 -10.44 -0.11
CA LEU A 58 9.01 -11.43 -1.19
C LEU A 58 8.82 -10.71 -2.54
N LYS A 59 9.78 -10.85 -3.45
CA LYS A 59 9.66 -10.32 -4.80
C LYS A 59 8.70 -11.19 -5.60
N ASP A 60 7.65 -10.59 -6.14
CA ASP A 60 6.69 -11.28 -7.00
C ASP A 60 7.43 -11.99 -8.15
N LEU A 61 7.20 -13.30 -8.28
CA LEU A 61 7.68 -14.21 -9.35
C LEU A 61 9.12 -14.73 -9.26
N GLU A 62 9.94 -14.27 -8.32
CA GLU A 62 11.36 -14.66 -8.26
C GLU A 62 11.77 -15.44 -7.01
N ASP A 63 10.87 -15.73 -6.06
CA ASP A 63 11.18 -16.46 -4.81
C ASP A 63 12.42 -15.89 -4.06
N VAL A 64 12.71 -14.60 -4.27
CA VAL A 64 13.86 -13.89 -3.73
C VAL A 64 13.37 -12.78 -2.80
N CYS A 65 14.03 -12.64 -1.66
CA CYS A 65 13.75 -11.56 -0.71
C CYS A 65 14.41 -10.26 -1.18
N GLU A 66 13.62 -9.19 -1.29
CA GLU A 66 14.08 -7.84 -1.59
C GLU A 66 13.94 -6.93 -0.38
N GLN A 67 14.93 -6.04 -0.19
CA GLN A 67 14.89 -5.04 0.88
C GLN A 67 14.01 -3.86 0.44
N LYS A 68 12.96 -3.56 1.20
CA LYS A 68 12.13 -2.36 1.02
C LYS A 68 11.84 -1.70 2.35
N CYS A 69 11.42 -0.43 2.31
CA CYS A 69 11.00 0.28 3.51
C CYS A 69 9.54 0.01 3.83
N ARG A 70 9.29 -0.42 5.06
CA ARG A 70 7.98 -0.42 5.69
C ARG A 70 7.73 0.96 6.30
N CYS A 71 6.84 1.72 5.68
CA CYS A 71 6.49 3.06 6.13
C CYS A 71 5.46 3.04 7.26
N THR A 72 5.51 4.08 8.08
CA THR A 72 4.43 4.44 9.02
C THR A 72 3.17 4.85 8.24
N PRO A 73 1.96 4.72 8.81
CA PRO A 73 0.71 4.96 8.08
C PRO A 73 0.57 6.38 7.51
N ASP A 74 1.31 7.33 8.08
CA ASP A 74 1.31 8.73 7.66
C ASP A 74 2.27 9.02 6.50
N TYR A 75 3.11 8.06 6.10
CA TYR A 75 4.13 8.24 5.06
C TYR A 75 4.07 7.16 3.97
N ILE A 76 4.38 7.55 2.74
CA ILE A 76 4.34 6.69 1.55
C ILE A 76 5.60 6.86 0.68
N GLY A 77 5.73 5.98 -0.30
CA GLY A 77 6.84 5.97 -1.28
C GLY A 77 7.96 5.01 -0.90
N LYS A 78 8.87 4.73 -1.86
CA LYS A 78 9.94 3.70 -1.73
C LYS A 78 10.81 3.85 -0.47
N TYR A 79 11.00 5.09 -0.01
CA TYR A 79 11.82 5.44 1.15
C TYR A 79 11.03 6.15 2.26
N CYS A 80 9.69 6.10 2.24
CA CYS A 80 8.81 6.78 3.22
C CYS A 80 9.01 8.30 3.29
N HIS A 81 9.34 8.93 2.16
CA HIS A 81 9.67 10.35 2.08
C HIS A 81 8.43 11.25 1.90
N LEU A 82 7.31 10.71 1.45
CA LEU A 82 6.10 11.48 1.14
C LEU A 82 5.12 11.39 2.30
N TYR A 83 4.60 12.52 2.77
CA TYR A 83 3.56 12.54 3.79
C TYR A 83 2.17 12.34 3.15
N ASN A 84 1.45 11.31 3.59
CA ASN A 84 0.15 10.90 3.05
C ASN A 84 -0.94 11.97 3.29
N GLY A 85 -0.90 12.66 4.44
CA GLY A 85 -1.89 13.67 4.79
C GLY A 85 -1.94 14.84 3.79
N PHE A 86 -0.84 15.12 3.09
CA PHE A 86 -0.81 16.16 2.06
C PHE A 86 -1.64 15.79 0.82
N LEU A 87 -1.62 14.51 0.42
CA LEU A 87 -2.40 14.02 -0.71
C LEU A 87 -3.90 14.07 -0.40
N ASN A 88 -4.29 13.59 0.79
CA ASN A 88 -5.69 13.65 1.22
C ASN A 88 -6.21 15.08 1.33
N ALA A 89 -5.40 16.02 1.85
CA ALA A 89 -5.77 17.43 1.90
C ALA A 89 -5.93 18.05 0.50
N THR A 90 -5.04 17.73 -0.43
CA THR A 90 -5.09 18.23 -1.81
C THR A 90 -6.33 17.72 -2.54
N VAL A 91 -6.67 16.44 -2.39
CA VAL A 91 -7.89 15.85 -2.97
C VAL A 91 -9.13 16.52 -2.39
N GLY A 92 -9.18 16.71 -1.07
CA GLY A 92 -10.29 17.40 -0.40
C GLY A 92 -10.50 18.83 -0.91
N LEU A 93 -9.41 19.58 -1.10
CA LEU A 93 -9.46 20.95 -1.60
C LEU A 93 -9.97 21.01 -3.05
N MET A 94 -9.49 20.13 -3.92
CA MET A 94 -9.92 20.10 -5.33
C MET A 94 -11.42 19.77 -5.47
N VAL A 95 -11.91 18.78 -4.72
CA VAL A 95 -13.34 18.42 -4.73
C VAL A 95 -14.20 19.52 -4.13
N GLY A 96 -13.74 20.15 -3.03
CA GLY A 96 -14.45 21.24 -2.37
C GLY A 96 -14.64 22.46 -3.28
N ILE A 97 -13.58 22.87 -3.99
CA ILE A 97 -13.66 23.99 -4.95
C ILE A 97 -14.66 23.69 -6.07
N LEU A 98 -14.62 22.47 -6.61
CA LEU A 98 -15.49 22.08 -7.72
C LEU A 98 -16.97 22.12 -7.32
N LEU A 99 -17.30 21.63 -6.13
CA LEU A 99 -18.65 21.71 -5.55
C LEU A 99 -19.08 23.16 -5.29
N ALA A 100 -18.19 24.00 -4.77
CA ALA A 100 -18.48 25.41 -4.51
C ALA A 100 -18.81 26.17 -5.80
N ILE A 101 -18.09 25.90 -6.89
CA ILE A 101 -18.37 26.51 -8.21
C ILE A 101 -19.76 26.08 -8.71
N ILE A 102 -20.08 24.79 -8.66
CA ILE A 102 -21.38 24.26 -9.10
C ILE A 102 -22.52 24.93 -8.31
N LEU A 103 -22.40 24.99 -6.98
CA LEU A 103 -23.39 25.64 -6.13
C LEU A 103 -23.54 27.11 -6.44
N THR A 104 -22.43 27.82 -6.67
CA THR A 104 -22.46 29.25 -6.99
C THR A 104 -23.18 29.50 -8.30
N VAL A 105 -22.86 28.72 -9.35
CA VAL A 105 -23.55 28.81 -10.65
C VAL A 105 -25.04 28.52 -10.50
N PHE A 106 -25.40 27.50 -9.72
CA PHE A 106 -26.79 27.14 -9.48
C PHE A 106 -27.58 28.25 -8.78
N ILE A 107 -27.00 28.89 -7.76
CA ILE A 107 -27.60 30.03 -7.06
C ILE A 107 -27.78 31.22 -8.01
N VAL A 108 -26.77 31.54 -8.81
CA VAL A 108 -26.84 32.65 -9.78
C VAL A 108 -27.99 32.43 -10.77
N ILE A 109 -28.16 31.20 -11.27
CA ILE A 109 -29.27 30.84 -12.16
C ILE A 109 -30.60 31.05 -11.43
N ILE A 110 -30.78 30.55 -10.20
CA ILE A 110 -32.03 30.74 -9.46
C ILE A 110 -32.37 32.22 -9.30
N VAL A 111 -31.40 33.05 -8.93
CA VAL A 111 -31.61 34.50 -8.73
C VAL A 111 -31.93 35.22 -10.04
N TRP A 112 -31.39 34.77 -11.17
CA TRP A 112 -31.66 35.38 -12.48
C TRP A 112 -33.01 34.97 -13.10
N TYR A 113 -33.49 33.77 -12.79
CA TYR A 113 -34.71 33.20 -13.38
C TYR A 113 -35.92 33.20 -12.42
N CYS A 114 -35.76 33.61 -11.15
CA CYS A 114 -36.84 33.97 -10.23
C CYS A 114 -37.06 35.49 -10.22
#